data_AF-A0A8H5ZUX4-F1
#
_entry.id   AF-A0A8H5ZUX4-F1
#
_cell.length_a   1.000
_cell.length_b   1.000
_cell.length_c   1.000
_cell.angle_alpha   90.00
_cell.angle_beta   90.00
_cell.angle_gamma   90.00
#
_symmetry.space_group_name_H-M   'P 1'
#
loop_
_entity.id
_entity.type
_entity.pdbx_description
1 polymer ?
#
loop_
_entity_poly.entity_id
_entity_poly.type
_entity_poly.pdbx_seq_one_letter_code
_entity_poly.pdbx_strand_id
1 'polypeptide(L)'
;MHQFKVYPRWRPLSPGEATTPEIQRTHNQHDSGRVSTSLTPASRSLTERPWKSEAAFTRVFEANDNNKVVFEAAVAPTLPHVLDGRSCNFFAYGHSGSGKSHTIIGYDFENSDEFGLCLAAARHLSDALTDLNRDISNPAEELGIGIRVFELRKNVAFDLLNKRCQCYVREGSDGKTHIRGETEVLEKGKVRVRPIVTKPCWSFEELRQELLAGLKLRATGTSTIHDQSSRTHAVLELEIVTRALLEARDAVIDRQSELVPVGKRATDIYIEENSKGFIQTPEGKYVPNPDYQIDQARIDAAEAKKAEFESYVQQAEDRVRHVFESCGRACLGGKLVFVDLAGSEYYHDKTTSAVPRPKQTPQEQQEGRQINTDLLALKEVIRARALKQARIPFRSSPLTMVLRDHFLGSNSSDSYSAMILTVSPSSDQFAATMNTLKYGNLVGVASGENKRTVRK
;
A
#
# COMPACT_ATOMS: atom_id res chain seq x y z
N MET A 1 11.25 7.97 -16.09
CA MET A 1 10.04 7.99 -15.25
C MET A 1 8.83 7.56 -16.04
N HIS A 2 8.33 6.36 -15.76
CA HIS A 2 7.12 5.87 -16.41
C HIS A 2 5.92 6.74 -16.00
N GLN A 3 5.18 7.18 -17.01
CA GLN A 3 3.92 7.90 -16.85
C GLN A 3 2.93 7.06 -16.05
N PHE A 4 2.32 7.68 -15.04
CA PHE A 4 1.25 7.05 -14.27
C PHE A 4 0.06 6.79 -15.20
N LYS A 5 -0.31 5.52 -15.38
CA LYS A 5 -1.38 5.13 -16.30
C LYS A 5 -2.74 5.13 -15.59
N VAL A 6 -3.80 5.52 -16.30
CA VAL A 6 -5.14 5.62 -15.72
C VAL A 6 -6.15 4.92 -16.62
N TYR A 7 -6.92 3.99 -16.05
CA TYR A 7 -7.84 3.13 -16.77
C TYR A 7 -9.25 3.21 -16.19
N PRO A 8 -10.19 3.95 -16.80
CA PRO A 8 -11.59 3.85 -16.45
C PRO A 8 -12.15 2.46 -16.76
N ARG A 9 -12.91 1.90 -15.83
CA ARG A 9 -13.60 0.61 -15.95
C ARG A 9 -15.06 0.76 -15.53
N TRP A 10 -15.96 0.62 -16.48
CA TRP A 10 -17.40 0.61 -16.25
C TRP A 10 -17.84 -0.78 -15.80
N ARG A 11 -18.51 -0.88 -14.65
CA ARG A 11 -19.20 -2.13 -14.26
C ARG A 11 -20.52 -2.28 -15.03
N PRO A 12 -21.08 -3.50 -15.16
CA PRO A 12 -22.47 -3.65 -15.59
C PRO A 12 -23.44 -3.05 -14.58
N LEU A 13 -24.67 -2.76 -15.02
CA LEU A 13 -25.80 -2.46 -14.12
C LEU A 13 -26.04 -3.67 -13.21
N SER A 14 -26.26 -3.42 -11.93
CA SER A 14 -26.64 -4.48 -11.01
C SER A 14 -28.11 -4.86 -11.25
N PRO A 15 -28.57 -6.07 -10.84
CA PRO A 15 -29.97 -6.46 -10.97
C PRO A 15 -30.95 -5.45 -10.36
N GLY A 16 -30.56 -4.75 -9.29
CA GLY A 16 -31.36 -3.69 -8.65
C GLY A 16 -31.39 -2.36 -9.40
N GLU A 17 -30.54 -2.17 -10.41
CA GLU A 17 -30.45 -0.97 -11.25
C GLU A 17 -30.94 -1.25 -12.69
N ALA A 18 -31.50 -2.43 -12.97
CA ALA A 18 -31.87 -2.85 -14.33
C ALA A 18 -32.89 -1.90 -15.01
N THR A 19 -33.67 -1.16 -14.22
CA THR A 19 -34.63 -0.16 -14.71
C THR A 19 -34.09 1.27 -14.70
N THR A 20 -32.92 1.49 -14.12
CA THR A 20 -32.27 2.81 -14.06
C THR A 20 -31.61 3.12 -15.41
N PRO A 21 -31.84 4.31 -16.00
CA PRO A 21 -31.19 4.66 -17.25
C PRO A 21 -29.68 4.77 -17.06
N GLU A 22 -28.93 4.39 -18.10
CA GLU A 22 -27.48 4.55 -18.08
C GLU A 22 -27.06 6.01 -18.34
N ILE A 23 -25.93 6.39 -17.74
CA ILE A 23 -25.22 7.63 -18.04
C ILE A 23 -24.79 7.61 -19.51
N GLN A 24 -25.20 8.63 -20.26
CA GLN A 24 -24.73 8.82 -21.63
C GLN A 24 -23.24 9.19 -21.60
N ARG A 25 -22.42 8.39 -22.30
CA ARG A 25 -20.97 8.54 -22.32
C ARG A 25 -20.39 8.39 -23.72
N THR A 26 -19.34 9.13 -24.02
CA THR A 26 -18.55 8.97 -25.25
C THR A 26 -17.07 8.99 -24.95
N HIS A 27 -16.31 8.17 -25.68
CA HIS A 27 -14.86 8.05 -25.54
C HIS A 27 -14.21 8.42 -26.87
N ASN A 28 -13.28 9.38 -26.83
CA ASN A 28 -12.55 9.82 -28.02
C ASN A 28 -11.08 9.44 -27.85
N GLN A 29 -10.58 8.63 -28.78
CA GLN A 29 -9.16 8.28 -28.90
C GLN A 29 -8.42 9.45 -29.56
N HIS A 30 -7.27 9.83 -29.01
CA HIS A 30 -6.40 10.88 -29.53
C HIS A 30 -5.15 10.28 -30.17
N ASP A 31 -4.51 11.01 -31.07
CA ASP A 31 -3.27 10.62 -31.75
C ASP A 31 -2.13 10.29 -30.77
N SER A 32 -2.19 10.84 -29.55
CA SER A 32 -1.26 10.54 -28.46
C SER A 32 -1.40 9.12 -27.88
N GLY A 33 -2.35 8.32 -28.36
CA GLY A 33 -2.70 7.02 -27.79
C GLY A 33 -3.54 7.12 -26.51
N ARG A 34 -3.91 8.32 -26.07
CA ARG A 34 -4.74 8.54 -24.87
C ARG A 34 -6.21 8.75 -25.22
N VAL A 35 -7.07 8.54 -24.24
CA VAL A 35 -8.53 8.64 -24.36
C VAL A 35 -9.05 9.79 -23.50
N SER A 36 -10.01 10.53 -24.04
CA SER A 36 -10.86 11.47 -23.28
C SER A 36 -12.28 10.94 -23.19
N THR A 37 -12.94 11.16 -22.05
CA THR A 37 -14.32 10.74 -21.79
C THR A 37 -15.22 11.96 -21.61
N SER A 38 -16.39 11.96 -22.26
CA SER A 38 -17.47 12.92 -22.02
C SER A 38 -18.66 12.22 -21.39
N LEU A 39 -19.26 12.83 -20.37
CA LEU A 39 -20.47 12.39 -19.70
C LEU A 39 -21.59 13.41 -19.88
N THR A 40 -22.79 12.92 -20.16
CA THR A 40 -24.02 13.70 -20.23
C THR A 40 -25.06 13.08 -19.28
N PRO A 41 -25.72 13.88 -18.41
CA PRO A 41 -26.78 13.38 -17.54
C PRO A 41 -27.94 12.79 -18.35
N ALA A 42 -28.51 11.67 -17.89
CA ALA A 42 -29.63 11.01 -18.57
C ALA A 42 -30.94 11.83 -18.48
N SER A 43 -31.10 12.63 -17.42
CA SER A 43 -32.20 13.57 -17.24
C SER A 43 -31.65 14.99 -17.04
N ARG A 44 -32.33 15.99 -17.59
CA ARG A 44 -31.98 17.41 -17.41
C ARG A 44 -32.38 17.86 -15.99
N SER A 45 -31.67 17.38 -14.98
CA SER A 45 -31.68 17.98 -13.65
C SER A 45 -30.95 19.33 -13.69
N LEU A 46 -31.43 20.32 -12.94
CA LEU A 46 -30.77 21.64 -12.83
C LEU A 46 -29.39 21.56 -12.14
N THR A 47 -29.11 20.48 -11.41
CA THR A 47 -27.88 20.31 -10.62
C THR A 47 -26.78 19.53 -11.35
N GLU A 48 -27.13 18.67 -12.31
CA GLU A 48 -26.17 17.82 -13.01
C GLU A 48 -25.80 18.44 -14.35
N ARG A 49 -24.50 18.66 -14.57
CA ARG A 49 -23.98 19.26 -15.79
C ARG A 49 -23.15 18.25 -16.57
N PRO A 50 -23.17 18.30 -17.91
CA PRO A 50 -22.23 17.55 -18.73
C PRO A 50 -20.78 17.85 -18.32
N TRP A 51 -19.91 16.86 -18.44
CA TRP A 51 -18.49 16.99 -18.12
C TRP A 51 -17.65 16.25 -19.15
N LYS A 52 -16.51 16.83 -19.52
CA LYS A 52 -15.53 16.22 -20.43
C LYS A 52 -14.15 16.25 -19.79
N SER A 53 -13.44 15.14 -19.89
CA SER A 53 -12.05 15.01 -19.47
C SER A 53 -11.09 15.51 -20.55
N GLU A 54 -9.86 15.78 -20.15
CA GLU A 54 -8.73 15.87 -21.08
C GLU A 54 -8.40 14.47 -21.64
N ALA A 55 -7.43 14.40 -22.57
CA ALA A 55 -6.84 13.15 -23.03
C ALA A 55 -5.95 12.52 -21.92
N ALA A 56 -6.58 12.07 -20.85
CA ALA A 56 -5.94 11.67 -19.59
C ALA A 56 -5.92 10.16 -19.36
N PHE A 57 -6.75 9.39 -20.07
CA PHE A 57 -6.88 7.95 -19.84
C PHE A 57 -6.05 7.15 -20.83
N THR A 58 -5.54 6.00 -20.41
CA THR A 58 -4.77 5.10 -21.26
C THR A 58 -5.69 4.23 -22.11
N ARG A 59 -6.70 3.63 -21.49
CA ARG A 59 -7.74 2.82 -22.13
C ARG A 59 -8.99 2.83 -21.23
N VAL A 60 -10.16 2.78 -21.84
CA VAL A 60 -11.43 2.63 -21.15
C VAL A 60 -11.93 1.20 -21.34
N PHE A 61 -12.39 0.58 -20.26
CA PHE A 61 -13.02 -0.73 -20.24
C PHE A 61 -14.52 -0.57 -20.03
N GLU A 62 -15.32 -1.29 -20.82
CA GLU A 62 -16.78 -1.29 -20.77
C GLU A 62 -17.31 -2.48 -19.97
N ALA A 63 -18.63 -2.55 -19.79
CA ALA A 63 -19.29 -3.54 -18.93
C ALA A 63 -19.01 -5.01 -19.30
N ASN A 64 -18.65 -5.28 -20.56
CA ASN A 64 -18.34 -6.63 -21.05
C ASN A 64 -16.86 -7.01 -20.85
N ASP A 65 -16.00 -6.08 -20.43
CA ASP A 65 -14.58 -6.34 -20.18
C ASP A 65 -14.41 -6.97 -18.78
N ASN A 66 -14.21 -8.28 -18.76
CA ASN A 66 -13.95 -9.04 -17.54
C ASN A 66 -12.55 -8.76 -16.95
N ASN A 67 -12.25 -9.37 -15.80
CA ASN A 67 -10.98 -9.11 -15.11
C ASN A 67 -9.76 -9.51 -15.94
N LYS A 68 -9.84 -10.58 -16.74
CA LYS A 68 -8.77 -11.01 -17.63
C LYS A 68 -8.39 -9.93 -18.65
N VAL A 69 -9.36 -9.32 -19.32
CA VAL A 69 -9.10 -8.23 -20.28
C VAL A 69 -8.41 -7.04 -19.60
N VAL A 70 -8.83 -6.68 -18.38
CA VAL A 70 -8.19 -5.61 -17.61
C VAL A 70 -6.76 -5.99 -17.21
N PHE A 71 -6.53 -7.23 -16.79
CA PHE A 71 -5.21 -7.75 -16.45
C PHE A 71 -4.25 -7.69 -17.63
N GLU A 72 -4.66 -8.23 -18.80
CA GLU A 72 -3.86 -8.25 -20.02
C GLU A 72 -3.45 -6.86 -20.49
N ALA A 73 -4.31 -5.86 -20.31
CA ALA A 73 -4.04 -4.50 -20.73
C ALA A 73 -3.25 -3.67 -19.69
N ALA A 74 -3.52 -3.85 -18.40
CA ALA A 74 -2.97 -2.99 -17.35
C ALA A 74 -1.76 -3.58 -16.61
N VAL A 75 -1.79 -4.88 -16.31
CA VAL A 75 -0.87 -5.57 -15.39
C VAL A 75 0.13 -6.46 -16.13
N ALA A 76 -0.32 -7.31 -17.05
CA ALA A 76 0.55 -8.23 -17.77
C ALA A 76 1.77 -7.55 -18.43
N PRO A 77 1.66 -6.34 -19.04
CA PRO A 77 2.81 -5.65 -19.63
C PRO A 77 3.89 -5.24 -18.63
N THR A 78 3.60 -5.27 -17.33
CA THR A 78 4.57 -4.88 -16.28
C THR A 78 5.27 -6.08 -15.66
N LEU A 79 4.83 -7.31 -15.93
CA LEU A 79 5.46 -8.51 -15.37
C LEU A 79 6.96 -8.61 -15.70
N PRO A 80 7.43 -8.29 -16.92
CA PRO A 80 8.87 -8.27 -17.21
C PRO A 80 9.65 -7.32 -16.29
N HIS A 81 9.08 -6.16 -15.95
CA HIS A 81 9.73 -5.22 -15.02
C HIS A 81 9.86 -5.78 -13.61
N VAL A 82 8.87 -6.56 -13.17
CA VAL A 82 8.92 -7.26 -11.88
C VAL A 82 9.97 -8.36 -11.89
N LEU A 83 10.07 -9.10 -13.00
CA LEU A 83 11.14 -10.08 -13.23
C LEU A 83 12.54 -9.44 -13.41
N ASP A 84 12.60 -8.13 -13.63
CA ASP A 84 13.83 -7.31 -13.56
C ASP A 84 14.06 -6.69 -12.16
N GLY A 85 13.32 -7.14 -11.13
CA GLY A 85 13.50 -6.70 -9.75
C GLY A 85 12.85 -5.35 -9.42
N ARG A 86 11.97 -4.82 -10.30
CA ARG A 86 11.28 -3.53 -10.07
C ARG A 86 9.94 -3.69 -9.36
N SER A 87 9.45 -2.59 -8.82
CA SER A 87 8.12 -2.50 -8.21
C SER A 87 7.08 -1.96 -9.18
N CYS A 88 5.92 -2.61 -9.24
CA CYS A 88 4.76 -2.19 -10.03
C CYS A 88 3.51 -2.11 -9.15
N ASN A 89 2.79 -0.98 -9.20
CA ASN A 89 1.72 -0.64 -8.27
C ASN A 89 0.38 -0.43 -8.99
N PHE A 90 -0.69 -0.98 -8.47
CA PHE A 90 -2.03 -0.93 -9.05
C PHE A 90 -3.06 -0.49 -8.02
N PHE A 91 -3.75 0.62 -8.28
CA PHE A 91 -4.75 1.19 -7.37
C PHE A 91 -6.14 1.06 -7.97
N ALA A 92 -7.10 0.49 -7.26
CA ALA A 92 -8.51 0.62 -7.63
C ALA A 92 -9.15 1.78 -6.86
N TYR A 93 -9.75 2.72 -7.58
CA TYR A 93 -10.35 3.93 -7.04
C TYR A 93 -11.77 4.12 -7.59
N GLY A 94 -12.71 4.46 -6.71
CA GLY A 94 -14.10 4.70 -7.07
C GLY A 94 -15.02 4.69 -5.85
N HIS A 95 -16.27 5.12 -6.04
CA HIS A 95 -17.27 5.13 -4.98
C HIS A 95 -17.59 3.70 -4.49
N SER A 96 -18.18 3.56 -3.31
CA SER A 96 -18.66 2.27 -2.80
C SER A 96 -19.64 1.58 -3.77
N GLY A 97 -19.46 0.27 -3.98
CA GLY A 97 -20.24 -0.51 -4.96
C GLY A 97 -19.85 -0.35 -6.42
N SER A 98 -18.78 0.40 -6.74
CA SER A 98 -18.33 0.59 -8.13
C SER A 98 -17.52 -0.57 -8.72
N GLY A 99 -17.07 -1.54 -7.90
CA GLY A 99 -16.32 -2.72 -8.37
C GLY A 99 -14.81 -2.72 -8.05
N LYS A 100 -14.34 -1.93 -7.07
CA LYS A 100 -12.93 -1.90 -6.64
C LYS A 100 -12.42 -3.28 -6.20
N SER A 101 -13.05 -3.86 -5.19
CA SER A 101 -12.72 -5.18 -4.64
C SER A 101 -12.85 -6.27 -5.70
N HIS A 102 -13.92 -6.25 -6.51
CA HIS A 102 -14.09 -7.15 -7.66
C HIS A 102 -12.90 -7.11 -8.62
N THR A 103 -12.37 -5.91 -8.88
CA THR A 103 -11.25 -5.73 -9.80
C THR A 103 -9.95 -6.26 -9.19
N ILE A 104 -9.58 -5.82 -7.98
CA ILE A 104 -8.28 -6.15 -7.39
C ILE A 104 -8.24 -7.57 -6.85
N ILE A 105 -9.27 -7.97 -6.12
CA ILE A 105 -9.32 -9.21 -5.34
C ILE A 105 -10.10 -10.28 -6.10
N GLY A 106 -11.23 -9.90 -6.70
CA GLY A 106 -12.16 -10.86 -7.32
C GLY A 106 -12.98 -11.63 -6.29
N TYR A 107 -13.93 -12.42 -6.78
CA TYR A 107 -14.79 -13.29 -5.97
C TYR A 107 -14.73 -14.75 -6.39
N ASP A 108 -14.26 -15.02 -7.61
CA ASP A 108 -13.94 -16.35 -8.09
C ASP A 108 -12.43 -16.58 -7.98
N PHE A 109 -12.06 -17.65 -7.28
CA PHE A 109 -10.67 -18.03 -7.00
C PHE A 109 -10.36 -19.41 -7.61
N GLU A 110 -11.23 -19.96 -8.44
CA GLU A 110 -11.03 -21.22 -9.15
C GLU A 110 -10.94 -21.00 -10.67
N ASN A 111 -11.79 -20.15 -11.23
CA ASN A 111 -11.79 -19.84 -12.66
C ASN A 111 -10.77 -18.73 -12.99
N SER A 112 -9.71 -19.08 -13.73
CA SER A 112 -8.63 -18.17 -14.10
C SER A 112 -9.08 -16.95 -14.90
N ASP A 113 -10.17 -17.05 -15.66
CA ASP A 113 -10.69 -15.94 -16.47
C ASP A 113 -11.43 -14.88 -15.63
N GLU A 114 -11.82 -15.24 -14.39
CA GLU A 114 -12.55 -14.39 -13.46
C GLU A 114 -11.72 -13.92 -12.25
N PHE A 115 -10.46 -14.37 -12.14
CA PHE A 115 -9.55 -13.96 -11.08
C PHE A 115 -9.46 -12.44 -10.96
N GLY A 116 -9.44 -11.93 -9.72
CA GLY A 116 -9.00 -10.55 -9.48
C GLY A 116 -7.57 -10.34 -9.94
N LEU A 117 -7.21 -9.08 -10.23
CA LEU A 117 -5.91 -8.72 -10.79
C LEU A 117 -4.72 -9.27 -9.96
N CYS A 118 -4.85 -9.31 -8.63
CA CYS A 118 -3.81 -9.84 -7.75
C CYS A 118 -3.56 -11.34 -7.95
N LEU A 119 -4.64 -12.14 -8.02
CA LEU A 119 -4.50 -13.59 -8.16
C LEU A 119 -4.08 -13.97 -9.59
N ALA A 120 -4.58 -13.26 -10.61
CA ALA A 120 -4.11 -13.40 -11.99
C ALA A 120 -2.60 -13.12 -12.09
N ALA A 121 -2.12 -12.03 -11.48
CA ALA A 121 -0.69 -11.73 -11.40
C ALA A 121 0.11 -12.83 -10.70
N ALA A 122 -0.39 -13.33 -9.57
CA ALA A 122 0.26 -14.41 -8.83
C ALA A 122 0.39 -15.69 -9.67
N ARG A 123 -0.63 -16.03 -10.48
CA ARG A 123 -0.57 -17.18 -11.40
C ARG A 123 0.56 -17.01 -12.40
N HIS A 124 0.56 -15.90 -13.15
CA HIS A 124 1.58 -15.64 -14.18
C HIS A 124 2.99 -15.55 -13.60
N LEU A 125 3.15 -14.94 -12.42
CA LEU A 125 4.44 -14.93 -11.72
C LEU A 125 4.86 -16.34 -11.32
N SER A 126 3.95 -17.15 -10.75
CA SER A 126 4.27 -18.52 -10.34
C SER A 126 4.72 -19.38 -11.52
N ASP A 127 4.07 -19.24 -12.68
CA ASP A 127 4.45 -19.94 -13.90
C ASP A 127 5.86 -19.52 -14.36
N ALA A 128 6.13 -18.21 -14.40
CA ALA A 128 7.46 -17.69 -14.75
C ALA A 128 8.55 -18.12 -13.76
N LEU A 129 8.25 -18.14 -12.45
CA LEU A 129 9.16 -18.61 -11.42
C LEU A 129 9.42 -20.11 -11.53
N THR A 130 8.41 -20.90 -11.89
CA THR A 130 8.56 -22.34 -12.13
C THR A 130 9.58 -22.60 -13.23
N ASP A 131 9.52 -21.83 -14.32
CA ASP A 131 10.49 -21.93 -15.41
C ASP A 131 11.89 -21.50 -14.98
N LEU A 132 12.01 -20.39 -14.23
CA LEU A 132 13.29 -19.93 -13.68
C LEU A 132 13.87 -20.91 -12.65
N ASN A 133 13.04 -21.65 -11.94
CA ASN A 133 13.47 -22.60 -10.92
C ASN A 133 14.03 -23.90 -11.50
N ARG A 134 13.82 -24.20 -12.79
CA ARG A 134 14.30 -25.44 -13.43
C ARG A 134 15.81 -25.65 -13.31
N ASP A 135 16.58 -24.57 -13.38
CA ASP A 135 18.04 -24.60 -13.31
C ASP A 135 18.59 -24.43 -11.87
N ILE A 136 17.70 -24.31 -10.87
CA ILE A 136 18.13 -24.22 -9.47
C ILE A 136 18.32 -25.61 -8.89
N SER A 137 19.55 -25.90 -8.45
CA SER A 137 19.84 -27.13 -7.70
C SER A 137 19.78 -26.93 -6.18
N ASN A 138 19.97 -25.69 -5.69
CA ASN A 138 19.97 -25.37 -4.27
C ASN A 138 18.58 -24.91 -3.79
N PRO A 139 17.88 -25.66 -2.92
CA PRO A 139 16.56 -25.27 -2.41
C PRO A 139 16.54 -23.92 -1.67
N ALA A 140 17.68 -23.47 -1.13
CA ALA A 140 17.78 -22.17 -0.47
C ALA A 140 17.64 -20.98 -1.45
N GLU A 141 17.94 -21.21 -2.71
CA GLU A 141 17.89 -20.24 -3.81
C GLU A 141 16.59 -20.33 -4.62
N GLU A 142 15.76 -21.35 -4.34
CA GLU A 142 14.43 -21.50 -4.94
C GLU A 142 13.66 -20.18 -4.86
N LEU A 143 13.13 -19.73 -5.99
CA LEU A 143 12.31 -18.53 -6.04
C LEU A 143 10.87 -18.88 -5.69
N GLY A 144 10.26 -18.07 -4.84
CA GLY A 144 8.86 -18.14 -4.48
C GLY A 144 8.25 -16.75 -4.40
N ILE A 145 6.97 -16.69 -4.02
CA ILE A 145 6.25 -15.44 -3.81
C ILE A 145 6.00 -15.27 -2.32
N GLY A 146 6.56 -14.21 -1.74
CA GLY A 146 6.20 -13.73 -0.42
C GLY A 146 4.95 -12.86 -0.52
N ILE A 147 3.83 -13.30 0.06
CA ILE A 147 2.59 -12.53 0.12
C ILE A 147 2.48 -11.77 1.45
N ARG A 148 2.07 -10.50 1.38
CA ARG A 148 1.63 -9.70 2.53
C ARG A 148 0.24 -9.16 2.23
N VAL A 149 -0.69 -9.30 3.17
CA VAL A 149 -2.06 -8.78 3.03
C VAL A 149 -2.41 -8.06 4.32
N PHE A 150 -2.77 -6.78 4.21
CA PHE A 150 -3.19 -5.99 5.37
C PHE A 150 -4.23 -4.95 4.99
N GLU A 151 -5.03 -4.54 5.97
CA GLU A 151 -5.95 -3.41 5.83
C GLU A 151 -5.50 -2.20 6.64
N LEU A 152 -5.67 -1.01 6.08
CA LEU A 152 -5.45 0.27 6.75
C LEU A 152 -6.80 0.85 7.15
N ARG A 153 -6.92 1.17 8.44
CA ARG A 153 -8.06 1.87 9.02
C ARG A 153 -7.55 2.98 9.94
N LYS A 154 -7.81 4.23 9.56
CA LYS A 154 -7.25 5.40 10.25
C LYS A 154 -5.72 5.30 10.28
N ASN A 155 -5.11 5.40 11.46
CA ASN A 155 -3.65 5.41 11.63
C ASN A 155 -3.06 4.03 11.98
N VAL A 156 -3.84 2.97 11.75
CA VAL A 156 -3.53 1.61 12.21
C VAL A 156 -3.65 0.66 11.02
N ALA A 157 -2.74 -0.30 10.96
CA ALA A 157 -2.78 -1.41 10.01
C ALA A 157 -3.26 -2.68 10.74
N PHE A 158 -3.96 -3.56 10.03
CA PHE A 158 -4.32 -4.89 10.55
C PHE A 158 -3.76 -5.94 9.60
N ASP A 159 -2.89 -6.80 10.12
CA ASP A 159 -2.24 -7.86 9.37
C ASP A 159 -3.18 -9.04 9.14
N LEU A 160 -3.69 -9.19 7.92
CA LEU A 160 -4.68 -10.21 7.59
C LEU A 160 -4.08 -11.61 7.50
N LEU A 161 -2.76 -11.75 7.37
CA LEU A 161 -2.07 -13.05 7.38
C LEU A 161 -1.56 -13.45 8.76
N ASN A 162 -1.71 -12.55 9.74
CA ASN A 162 -1.40 -12.79 11.14
C ASN A 162 -2.63 -12.57 12.02
N LYS A 163 -3.71 -13.32 11.76
CA LYS A 163 -4.94 -13.32 12.59
C LYS A 163 -5.58 -11.94 12.79
N ARG A 164 -5.39 -11.01 11.84
CA ARG A 164 -5.85 -9.62 11.94
C ARG A 164 -5.22 -8.87 13.13
N CYS A 165 -3.98 -9.21 13.51
CA CYS A 165 -3.25 -8.52 14.55
C CYS A 165 -3.07 -7.03 14.20
N GLN A 166 -3.24 -6.19 15.21
CA GLN A 166 -3.07 -4.75 15.07
C GLN A 166 -1.60 -4.39 14.90
N CYS A 167 -1.30 -3.48 13.97
CA CYS A 167 0.03 -2.97 13.69
C CYS A 167 0.02 -1.43 13.62
N TYR A 168 1.16 -0.83 13.90
CA TYR A 168 1.35 0.61 13.97
C TYR A 168 2.23 1.09 12.81
N VAL A 169 1.74 2.10 12.09
CA VAL A 169 2.51 2.78 11.05
C VAL A 169 3.39 3.83 11.71
N ARG A 170 4.72 3.69 11.58
CA ARG A 170 5.71 4.61 12.17
C ARG A 170 6.81 4.91 11.18
N GLU A 171 7.41 6.09 11.28
CA GLU A 171 8.61 6.41 10.52
C GLU A 171 9.86 6.19 11.39
N GLY A 172 10.85 5.50 10.83
CA GLY A 172 12.16 5.32 11.47
C GLY A 172 13.03 6.58 11.40
N SER A 173 14.15 6.55 12.12
CA SER A 173 15.19 7.60 12.02
C SER A 173 15.84 7.64 10.63
N ASP A 174 15.76 6.54 9.88
CA ASP A 174 16.17 6.40 8.49
C ASP A 174 15.19 7.06 7.49
N GLY A 175 14.07 7.59 7.98
CA GLY A 175 13.01 8.17 7.15
C GLY A 175 12.17 7.15 6.40
N LYS A 176 12.32 5.85 6.68
CA LYS A 176 11.49 4.79 6.10
C LYS A 176 10.24 4.57 6.92
N THR A 177 9.16 4.17 6.26
CA THR A 177 7.93 3.80 6.96
C THR A 177 7.97 2.34 7.33
N HIS A 178 7.72 2.03 8.60
CA HIS A 178 7.59 0.68 9.13
C HIS A 178 6.16 0.44 9.60
N ILE A 179 5.63 -0.72 9.23
CA ILE A 179 4.40 -1.23 9.82
C ILE A 179 4.81 -2.27 10.87
N ARG A 180 4.70 -1.90 12.14
CA ARG A 180 5.21 -2.66 13.27
C ARG A 180 4.07 -3.35 14.01
N GLY A 181 4.17 -4.65 14.21
CA GLY A 181 3.29 -5.41 15.09
C GLY A 181 3.43 -5.00 16.55
N GLU A 182 2.77 -5.76 17.42
CA GLU A 182 2.85 -5.56 18.86
C GLU A 182 4.28 -5.83 19.37
N THR A 183 4.68 -5.10 20.42
CA THR A 183 5.95 -5.35 21.09
C THR A 183 5.82 -6.57 21.99
N GLU A 184 6.64 -7.58 21.73
CA GLU A 184 6.68 -8.82 22.49
C GLU A 184 7.93 -8.84 23.38
N VAL A 185 7.79 -9.24 24.64
CA VAL A 185 8.92 -9.57 25.51
C VAL A 185 9.09 -11.08 25.50
N LEU A 186 10.23 -11.55 25.04
CA LEU A 186 10.56 -12.97 24.92
C LEU A 186 11.44 -13.43 26.09
N GLU A 187 11.79 -14.72 26.09
CA GLU A 187 12.74 -15.28 27.04
C GLU A 187 14.07 -14.51 27.09
N LYS A 188 14.72 -14.54 28.25
CA LYS A 188 16.00 -13.84 28.51
C LYS A 188 15.92 -12.31 28.33
N GLY A 189 14.71 -11.73 28.38
CA GLY A 189 14.50 -10.28 28.34
C GLY A 189 14.64 -9.66 26.94
N LYS A 190 14.70 -10.47 25.87
CA LYS A 190 14.68 -9.96 24.49
C LYS A 190 13.37 -9.23 24.22
N VAL A 191 13.42 -8.15 23.46
CA VAL A 191 12.24 -7.33 23.12
C VAL A 191 12.10 -7.27 21.61
N ARG A 192 11.10 -7.95 21.07
CA ARG A 192 10.90 -8.11 19.63
C ARG A 192 9.72 -7.26 19.15
N VAL A 193 9.89 -6.64 17.99
CA VAL A 193 8.80 -6.00 17.24
C VAL A 193 8.87 -6.54 15.82
N ARG A 194 7.90 -7.36 15.42
CA ARG A 194 7.86 -7.92 14.05
C ARG A 194 7.24 -6.93 13.07
N PRO A 195 7.70 -6.87 11.81
CA PRO A 195 6.96 -6.22 10.74
C PRO A 195 5.71 -7.04 10.39
N ILE A 196 4.89 -6.54 9.45
CA ILE A 196 3.83 -7.35 8.83
C ILE A 196 4.39 -8.68 8.32
N VAL A 197 3.66 -9.75 8.57
CA VAL A 197 4.09 -11.09 8.20
C VAL A 197 4.19 -11.22 6.68
N THR A 198 5.26 -11.89 6.25
CA THR A 198 5.40 -12.34 4.87
C THR A 198 5.15 -13.83 4.88
N LYS A 199 4.09 -14.30 4.21
CA LYS A 199 3.86 -15.73 4.01
C LYS A 199 4.58 -16.17 2.74
N PRO A 200 5.60 -17.04 2.81
CA PRO A 200 6.22 -17.59 1.61
C PRO A 200 5.33 -18.65 0.99
N CYS A 201 5.16 -18.57 -0.32
CA CYS A 201 4.41 -19.52 -1.13
C CYS A 201 5.31 -19.98 -2.28
N TRP A 202 5.51 -21.29 -2.38
CA TRP A 202 6.35 -21.92 -3.40
C TRP A 202 5.53 -22.48 -4.57
N SER A 203 4.19 -22.45 -4.43
CA SER A 203 3.25 -22.75 -5.50
C SER A 203 2.12 -21.73 -5.54
N PHE A 204 1.46 -21.63 -6.70
CA PHE A 204 0.26 -20.82 -6.85
C PHE A 204 -0.85 -21.24 -5.88
N GLU A 205 -1.00 -22.55 -5.63
CA GLU A 205 -2.06 -23.08 -4.78
C GLU A 205 -1.87 -22.68 -3.31
N GLU A 206 -0.65 -22.73 -2.78
CA GLU A 206 -0.32 -22.21 -1.45
C GLU A 206 -0.66 -20.73 -1.32
N LEU A 207 -0.28 -19.92 -2.32
CA LEU A 207 -0.57 -18.49 -2.34
C LEU A 207 -2.06 -18.21 -2.32
N ARG A 208 -2.82 -18.93 -3.14
CA ARG A 208 -4.27 -18.82 -3.23
C ARG A 208 -4.95 -19.15 -1.90
N GLN A 209 -4.50 -20.19 -1.22
CA GLN A 209 -5.02 -20.59 0.09
C GLN A 209 -4.74 -19.55 1.17
N GLU A 210 -3.51 -19.04 1.26
CA GLU A 210 -3.13 -17.99 2.22
C GLU A 210 -3.89 -16.68 1.94
N LEU A 211 -4.03 -16.29 0.68
CA LEU A 211 -4.83 -15.12 0.29
C LEU A 211 -6.29 -15.28 0.71
N LEU A 212 -6.91 -16.42 0.41
CA LEU A 212 -8.29 -16.72 0.82
C LEU A 212 -8.47 -16.70 2.34
N ALA A 213 -7.51 -17.25 3.09
CA ALA A 213 -7.53 -17.22 4.55
C ALA A 213 -7.49 -15.77 5.09
N GLY A 214 -6.62 -14.92 4.55
CA GLY A 214 -6.55 -13.51 4.94
C GLY A 214 -7.81 -12.71 4.56
N LEU A 215 -8.38 -12.95 3.39
CA LEU A 215 -9.60 -12.29 2.94
C LEU A 215 -10.83 -12.67 3.78
N LYS A 216 -10.91 -13.91 4.27
CA LYS A 216 -11.96 -14.33 5.21
C LYS A 216 -11.92 -13.50 6.49
N LEU A 217 -10.73 -13.22 7.03
CA LEU A 217 -10.57 -12.36 8.20
C LEU A 217 -10.95 -10.90 7.94
N ARG A 218 -10.74 -10.41 6.70
CA ARG A 218 -11.24 -9.10 6.26
C ARG A 218 -12.76 -9.05 6.23
N ALA A 219 -13.47 -10.14 5.91
CA ALA A 219 -14.93 -10.15 5.85
C ALA A 219 -15.60 -10.16 7.24
N THR A 220 -14.93 -10.70 8.26
CA THR A 220 -15.51 -10.90 9.61
C THR A 220 -15.38 -9.70 10.57
N GLY A 221 -14.90 -8.56 10.11
CA GLY A 221 -14.30 -7.53 10.97
C GLY A 221 -15.22 -6.58 11.74
N THR A 222 -16.55 -6.52 11.54
CA THR A 222 -17.51 -5.82 12.46
C THR A 222 -19.00 -6.04 12.12
N SER A 223 -19.86 -6.01 13.14
CA SER A 223 -21.32 -6.28 13.14
C SER A 223 -22.22 -5.05 12.91
N THR A 224 -21.98 -4.23 11.89
CA THR A 224 -22.92 -3.16 11.51
C THR A 224 -23.19 -3.19 10.01
N ILE A 225 -24.33 -2.60 9.61
CA ILE A 225 -25.09 -2.74 8.36
C ILE A 225 -24.31 -2.33 7.06
N HIS A 226 -22.99 -2.15 7.12
CA HIS A 226 -22.16 -1.66 6.02
C HIS A 226 -21.02 -2.61 5.65
N ASP A 227 -20.81 -2.79 4.34
CA ASP A 227 -19.72 -3.58 3.74
C ASP A 227 -18.34 -3.01 4.14
N GLN A 228 -17.54 -3.79 4.87
CA GLN A 228 -16.22 -3.41 5.39
C GLN A 228 -15.26 -2.94 4.29
N SER A 229 -15.40 -3.45 3.06
CA SER A 229 -14.54 -3.06 1.93
C SER A 229 -14.69 -1.59 1.52
N SER A 230 -15.80 -0.94 1.90
CA SER A 230 -16.01 0.50 1.66
C SER A 230 -15.19 1.41 2.58
N ARG A 231 -14.75 0.93 3.75
CA ARG A 231 -14.23 1.79 4.84
C ARG A 231 -12.76 1.57 5.18
N THR A 232 -12.13 0.55 4.62
CA THR A 232 -10.70 0.26 4.82
C THR A 232 -10.00 0.15 3.47
N HIS A 233 -8.76 0.62 3.41
CA HIS A 233 -7.90 0.35 2.25
C HIS A 233 -7.27 -1.02 2.46
N ALA A 234 -7.36 -1.92 1.48
CA ALA A 234 -6.59 -3.17 1.52
C ALA A 234 -5.35 -3.06 0.62
N VAL A 235 -4.23 -3.54 1.13
CA VAL A 235 -2.95 -3.61 0.41
C VAL A 235 -2.54 -5.08 0.34
N LEU A 236 -2.30 -5.55 -0.87
CA LEU A 236 -1.82 -6.88 -1.20
C LEU A 236 -0.47 -6.73 -1.90
N GLU A 237 0.59 -7.24 -1.29
CA GLU A 237 1.94 -7.21 -1.84
C GLU A 237 2.38 -8.62 -2.18
N LEU A 238 2.88 -8.79 -3.40
CA LEU A 238 3.57 -9.97 -3.89
C LEU A 238 5.04 -9.57 -4.10
N GLU A 239 5.96 -10.23 -3.40
CA GLU A 239 7.40 -10.03 -3.55
C GLU A 239 8.06 -11.33 -4.00
N ILE A 240 8.93 -11.28 -5.00
CA ILE A 240 9.76 -12.42 -5.37
C ILE A 240 10.84 -12.60 -4.30
N VAL A 241 10.88 -13.77 -3.67
CA VAL A 241 11.74 -14.07 -2.52
C VAL A 241 12.44 -15.42 -2.67
N THR A 242 13.47 -15.65 -1.87
CA THR A 242 14.09 -16.96 -1.64
C THR A 242 14.05 -17.31 -0.16
N ARG A 243 14.28 -18.60 0.17
CA ARG A 243 14.39 -19.03 1.58
C ARG A 243 15.53 -18.31 2.28
N ALA A 244 16.69 -18.21 1.61
CA ALA A 244 17.85 -17.49 2.12
C ALA A 244 17.54 -16.02 2.45
N LEU A 245 16.75 -15.34 1.61
CA LEU A 245 16.36 -13.94 1.86
C LEU A 245 15.46 -13.82 3.09
N LEU A 246 14.48 -14.71 3.23
CA LEU A 246 13.55 -14.69 4.35
C LEU A 246 14.26 -14.99 5.67
N GLU A 247 15.13 -16.02 5.69
CA GLU A 247 15.94 -16.36 6.86
C GLU A 247 16.90 -15.22 7.25
N ALA A 248 17.52 -14.56 6.27
CA ALA A 248 18.39 -13.42 6.54
C ALA A 248 17.60 -12.24 7.15
N ARG A 249 16.38 -11.97 6.67
CA ARG A 249 15.49 -10.93 7.23
C ARG A 249 15.01 -11.29 8.64
N ASP A 250 14.64 -12.54 8.90
CA ASP A 250 14.28 -12.98 10.26
C ASP A 250 15.46 -12.90 11.22
N ALA A 251 16.69 -13.22 10.76
CA ALA A 251 17.90 -13.07 11.57
C ALA A 251 18.13 -11.60 12.00
N VAL A 252 17.86 -10.62 11.12
CA VAL A 252 17.91 -9.19 11.49
C VAL A 252 16.93 -8.88 12.61
N ILE A 253 15.68 -9.36 12.51
CA ILE A 253 14.65 -9.15 13.54
C ILE A 253 15.11 -9.75 14.88
N ASP A 254 15.66 -10.96 14.85
CA ASP A 254 16.14 -11.64 16.05
C ASP A 254 17.32 -10.90 16.68
N ARG A 255 18.30 -10.43 15.90
CA ARG A 255 19.43 -9.62 16.40
C ARG A 255 18.97 -8.27 16.95
N GLN A 256 18.03 -7.61 16.28
CA GLN A 256 17.44 -6.38 16.80
C GLN A 256 16.73 -6.62 18.13
N SER A 257 16.08 -7.77 18.31
CA SER A 257 15.41 -8.10 19.58
C SER A 257 16.36 -8.28 20.76
N GLU A 258 17.59 -8.70 20.48
CA GLU A 258 18.68 -8.84 21.44
C GLU A 258 19.28 -7.48 21.81
N LEU A 259 19.40 -6.58 20.83
CA LEU A 259 19.98 -5.24 21.02
C LEU A 259 19.11 -4.34 21.91
N VAL A 260 17.78 -4.38 21.77
CA VAL A 260 16.86 -3.47 22.49
C VAL A 260 17.10 -3.42 24.01
N PRO A 261 17.11 -4.54 24.77
CA PRO A 261 17.34 -4.49 26.21
C PRO A 261 18.75 -4.00 26.57
N VAL A 262 19.77 -4.35 25.77
CA VAL A 262 21.17 -3.91 25.99
C VAL A 262 21.29 -2.40 25.76
N GLY A 263 20.70 -1.88 24.68
CA GLY A 263 20.69 -0.45 24.37
C GLY A 263 19.93 0.37 25.41
N LYS A 264 18.79 -0.15 25.90
CA LYS A 264 18.08 0.45 27.03
C LYS A 264 18.98 0.49 28.27
N ARG A 265 19.63 -0.63 28.62
CA ARG A 265 20.50 -0.69 29.81
C ARG A 265 21.67 0.30 29.72
N ALA A 266 22.30 0.45 28.56
CA ALA A 266 23.35 1.44 28.35
C ALA A 266 22.84 2.87 28.56
N THR A 267 21.66 3.19 28.00
CA THR A 267 20.98 4.48 28.20
C THR A 267 20.65 4.72 29.67
N ASP A 268 20.10 3.72 30.36
CA ASP A 268 19.74 3.80 31.78
C ASP A 268 21.00 4.03 32.65
N ILE A 269 22.13 3.35 32.36
CA ILE A 269 23.40 3.56 33.05
C ILE A 269 23.93 4.98 32.81
N TYR A 270 23.91 5.45 31.57
CA TYR A 270 24.33 6.80 31.23
C TYR A 270 23.50 7.84 32.01
N ILE A 271 22.17 7.72 32.01
CA ILE A 271 21.28 8.63 32.74
C ILE A 271 21.53 8.54 34.25
N GLU A 272 21.65 7.33 34.80
CA GLU A 272 21.91 7.09 36.22
C GLU A 272 23.21 7.78 36.67
N GLU A 273 24.31 7.54 35.97
CA GLU A 273 25.63 8.09 36.32
C GLU A 273 25.68 9.61 36.16
N ASN A 274 25.12 10.16 35.08
CA ASN A 274 25.06 11.60 34.89
C ASN A 274 24.14 12.28 35.91
N SER A 275 23.03 11.65 36.29
CA SER A 275 22.09 12.22 37.26
C SER A 275 22.70 12.36 38.67
N LYS A 276 23.51 11.39 39.11
CA LYS A 276 24.24 11.44 40.40
C LYS A 276 25.31 12.55 40.44
N GLY A 277 25.80 12.96 39.28
CA GLY A 277 26.71 14.10 39.13
C GLY A 277 26.08 15.45 39.47
N PHE A 278 24.77 15.50 39.76
CA PHE A 278 24.06 16.71 40.17
C PHE A 278 23.25 16.49 41.45
N ILE A 279 23.17 17.52 42.30
CA ILE A 279 22.31 17.59 43.48
C ILE A 279 21.42 18.82 43.41
N GLN A 280 20.24 18.74 44.02
CA GLN A 280 19.32 19.88 44.08
C GLN A 280 19.59 20.70 45.34
N THR A 281 19.79 22.01 45.19
CA THR A 281 19.93 22.95 46.30
C THR A 281 18.58 23.18 47.01
N PRO A 282 18.56 23.72 48.24
CA PRO A 282 17.32 24.06 48.95
C PRO A 282 16.39 25.00 48.17
N GLU A 283 16.94 25.81 47.25
CA GLU A 283 16.20 26.71 46.35
C GLU A 283 15.69 26.02 45.07
N GLY A 284 15.87 24.70 44.95
CA GLY A 284 15.38 23.89 43.84
C GLY A 284 16.29 23.86 42.61
N LYS A 285 17.50 24.45 42.65
CA LYS A 285 18.44 24.48 41.52
C LYS A 285 19.33 23.23 41.49
N TYR A 286 19.60 22.68 40.32
CA TYR A 286 20.58 21.59 40.16
C TYR A 286 21.99 22.16 40.05
N VAL A 287 22.91 21.67 40.89
CA VAL A 287 24.34 22.02 40.89
C VAL A 287 25.20 20.76 40.85
N PRO A 288 26.45 20.81 40.35
CA PRO A 288 27.34 19.66 40.35
C PRO A 288 27.53 19.09 41.75
N ASN A 289 27.50 17.77 41.87
CA ASN A 289 27.70 17.05 43.13
C ASN A 289 29.19 16.93 43.43
N PRO A 290 29.73 17.59 44.49
CA PRO A 290 31.13 17.49 44.84
C PRO A 290 31.52 16.12 45.42
N ASP A 291 30.55 15.36 45.95
CA ASP A 291 30.76 14.09 46.63
C ASP A 291 30.65 12.88 45.68
N TYR A 292 30.39 13.12 44.40
CA TYR A 292 30.24 12.07 43.41
C TYR A 292 31.04 12.36 42.14
N GLN A 293 31.89 11.40 41.77
CA GLN A 293 32.55 11.40 40.47
C GLN A 293 31.84 10.41 39.55
N ILE A 294 31.47 10.86 38.35
CA ILE A 294 30.82 10.03 37.33
C ILE A 294 31.70 8.81 37.03
N ASP A 295 31.12 7.61 37.12
CA ASP A 295 31.81 6.37 36.76
C ASP A 295 31.83 6.20 35.23
N GLN A 296 32.81 6.84 34.60
CA GLN A 296 32.99 6.78 33.16
C GLN A 296 33.27 5.34 32.68
N ALA A 297 33.97 4.53 33.47
CA ALA A 297 34.28 3.15 33.11
C ALA A 297 33.01 2.29 33.04
N ARG A 298 32.04 2.51 33.92
CA ARG A 298 30.73 1.84 33.87
C ARG A 298 29.93 2.23 32.63
N ILE A 299 29.95 3.52 32.25
CA ILE A 299 29.30 4.00 31.01
C ILE A 299 29.97 3.36 29.80
N ASP A 300 31.30 3.40 29.73
CA ASP A 300 32.08 2.88 28.60
C ASP A 300 31.88 1.36 28.45
N ALA A 301 31.84 0.61 29.55
CA ALA A 301 31.56 -0.83 29.52
C ALA A 301 30.16 -1.15 28.98
N ALA A 302 29.15 -0.34 29.35
CA ALA A 302 27.79 -0.50 28.86
C ALA A 302 27.66 -0.16 27.37
N GLU A 303 28.29 0.93 26.93
CA GLU A 303 28.34 1.32 25.51
C GLU A 303 29.15 0.32 24.67
N ALA A 304 30.26 -0.22 25.18
CA ALA A 304 31.01 -1.27 24.50
C ALA A 304 30.16 -2.54 24.29
N LYS A 305 29.34 -2.90 25.29
CA LYS A 305 28.42 -4.04 25.17
C LYS A 305 27.30 -3.78 24.17
N LYS A 306 26.76 -2.56 24.14
CA LYS A 306 25.78 -2.13 23.13
C LYS A 306 26.38 -2.17 21.72
N ALA A 307 27.60 -1.66 21.53
CA ALA A 307 28.31 -1.68 20.24
C ALA A 307 28.56 -3.10 19.71
N GLU A 308 28.82 -4.07 20.60
CA GLU A 308 28.93 -5.49 20.23
C GLU A 308 27.61 -6.00 19.59
N PHE A 309 26.46 -5.68 20.20
CA PHE A 309 25.15 -6.10 19.67
C PHE A 309 24.75 -5.33 18.42
N GLU A 310 25.12 -4.06 18.31
CA GLU A 310 24.98 -3.28 17.07
C GLU A 310 25.76 -3.92 15.92
N SER A 311 26.97 -4.43 16.19
CA SER A 311 27.75 -5.19 15.20
C SER A 311 27.05 -6.47 14.76
N TYR A 312 26.38 -7.20 15.67
CA TYR A 312 25.59 -8.38 15.30
C TYR A 312 24.40 -8.03 14.40
N VAL A 313 23.73 -6.90 14.66
CA VAL A 313 22.65 -6.41 13.78
C VAL A 313 23.22 -6.04 12.41
N GLN A 314 24.33 -5.30 12.37
CA GLN A 314 24.98 -4.91 11.12
C GLN A 314 25.38 -6.13 10.29
N GLN A 315 25.99 -7.16 10.89
CA GLN A 315 26.35 -8.40 10.20
C GLN A 315 25.11 -9.12 9.63
N ALA A 316 23.99 -9.12 10.35
CA ALA A 316 22.74 -9.69 9.84
C ALA A 316 22.18 -8.88 8.66
N GLU A 317 22.24 -7.55 8.71
CA GLU A 317 21.83 -6.67 7.61
C GLU A 317 22.74 -6.84 6.39
N ASP A 318 24.04 -7.02 6.60
CA ASP A 318 25.03 -7.30 5.56
C ASP A 318 24.75 -8.64 4.89
N ARG A 319 24.30 -9.64 5.64
CA ARG A 319 23.85 -10.92 5.08
C ARG A 319 22.65 -10.74 4.16
N VAL A 320 21.68 -9.88 4.51
CA VAL A 320 20.55 -9.58 3.61
C VAL A 320 21.05 -8.97 2.30
N ARG A 321 21.98 -7.99 2.37
CA ARG A 321 22.58 -7.39 1.17
C ARG A 321 23.33 -8.41 0.34
N HIS A 322 24.12 -9.27 0.99
CA HIS A 322 24.85 -10.33 0.32
C HIS A 322 23.95 -11.33 -0.38
N VAL A 323 22.75 -11.65 0.15
CA VAL A 323 21.78 -12.50 -0.55
C VAL A 323 21.29 -11.84 -1.85
N PHE A 324 21.09 -10.52 -1.86
CA PHE A 324 20.75 -9.82 -3.11
C PHE A 324 21.91 -9.79 -4.11
N GLU A 325 23.13 -9.57 -3.64
CA GLU A 325 24.33 -9.48 -4.49
C GLU A 325 24.77 -10.84 -5.06
N SER A 326 24.63 -11.90 -4.26
CA SER A 326 24.98 -13.27 -4.67
C SER A 326 23.89 -13.95 -5.48
N CYS A 327 22.64 -13.47 -5.40
CA CYS A 327 21.57 -13.95 -6.26
C CYS A 327 21.85 -13.50 -7.70
N GLY A 328 22.29 -14.43 -8.55
CA GLY A 328 22.54 -14.18 -9.98
C GLY A 328 21.29 -13.88 -10.82
N ARG A 329 20.16 -13.50 -10.19
CA ARG A 329 18.86 -13.33 -10.82
C ARG A 329 18.30 -11.95 -10.52
N ALA A 330 18.04 -11.18 -11.57
CA ALA A 330 17.52 -9.83 -11.46
C ALA A 330 16.14 -9.76 -10.78
N CYS A 331 15.36 -10.83 -10.81
CA CYS A 331 13.98 -10.84 -10.30
C CYS A 331 13.86 -10.76 -8.78
N LEU A 332 14.92 -11.07 -8.01
CA LEU A 332 14.84 -11.11 -6.56
C LEU A 332 14.45 -9.73 -5.98
N GLY A 333 13.40 -9.70 -5.16
CA GLY A 333 12.86 -8.47 -4.59
C GLY A 333 11.96 -7.67 -5.53
N GLY A 334 11.69 -8.15 -6.75
CA GLY A 334 10.65 -7.61 -7.61
C GLY A 334 9.28 -7.67 -6.96
N LYS A 335 8.46 -6.62 -7.12
CA LYS A 335 7.20 -6.46 -6.39
C LYS A 335 6.01 -6.12 -7.27
N LEU A 336 4.88 -6.74 -6.98
CA LEU A 336 3.55 -6.28 -7.38
C LEU A 336 2.76 -5.85 -6.15
N VAL A 337 2.22 -4.63 -6.19
CA VAL A 337 1.44 -4.06 -5.10
C VAL A 337 0.06 -3.72 -5.63
N PHE A 338 -0.95 -4.35 -5.07
CA PHE A 338 -2.34 -4.08 -5.39
C PHE A 338 -3.03 -3.42 -4.22
N VAL A 339 -3.71 -2.30 -4.49
CA VAL A 339 -4.34 -1.47 -3.48
C VAL A 339 -5.82 -1.31 -3.84
N ASP A 340 -6.67 -1.92 -3.03
CA ASP A 340 -8.11 -1.73 -3.04
C ASP A 340 -8.44 -0.56 -2.10
N LEU A 341 -8.64 0.63 -2.66
CA LEU A 341 -8.87 1.82 -1.86
C LEU A 341 -10.29 1.81 -1.27
N ALA A 342 -10.46 2.36 -0.07
CA ALA A 342 -11.78 2.65 0.48
C ALA A 342 -12.61 3.53 -0.47
N GLY A 343 -13.94 3.44 -0.35
CA GLY A 343 -14.87 4.17 -1.19
C GLY A 343 -14.69 5.67 -1.11
N SER A 344 -14.63 6.34 -2.27
CA SER A 344 -14.42 7.79 -2.36
C SER A 344 -15.71 8.61 -2.20
N GLU A 345 -16.71 8.08 -1.51
CA GLU A 345 -17.98 8.77 -1.32
C GLU A 345 -17.79 10.16 -0.71
N TYR A 346 -18.11 11.16 -1.52
CA TYR A 346 -18.56 12.45 -1.04
C TYR A 346 -20.04 12.30 -0.72
N TYR A 347 -20.38 12.32 0.57
CA TYR A 347 -21.76 12.54 0.99
C TYR A 347 -22.11 14.00 0.68
N HIS A 348 -22.35 14.32 -0.59
CA HIS A 348 -22.90 15.62 -0.97
C HIS A 348 -24.35 15.70 -0.47
N ASP A 349 -24.46 16.39 0.67
CA ASP A 349 -25.43 17.41 1.06
C ASP A 349 -26.87 17.33 0.50
N LYS A 350 -27.79 16.96 1.40
CA LYS A 350 -29.13 17.54 1.64
C LYS A 350 -30.12 17.81 0.49
N THR A 351 -29.86 17.40 -0.75
CA THR A 351 -30.76 17.73 -1.85
C THR A 351 -31.17 16.48 -2.64
N THR A 352 -32.49 16.32 -2.75
CA THR A 352 -33.21 15.47 -3.71
C THR A 352 -33.07 13.94 -3.61
N SER A 353 -33.42 13.35 -2.47
CA SER A 353 -33.90 11.96 -2.48
C SER A 353 -35.02 11.81 -1.45
N ALA A 354 -36.21 11.42 -1.88
CA ALA A 354 -37.39 11.19 -1.04
C ALA A 354 -37.30 9.93 -0.14
N VAL A 355 -36.12 9.30 -0.06
CA VAL A 355 -35.85 8.14 0.77
C VAL A 355 -35.11 8.60 2.03
N PRO A 356 -35.65 8.33 3.25
CA PRO A 356 -34.93 8.59 4.48
C PRO A 356 -33.63 7.77 4.48
N ARG A 357 -32.49 8.43 4.31
CA ARG A 357 -31.20 7.75 4.47
C ARG A 357 -30.93 7.54 5.97
N PRO A 358 -30.35 6.40 6.37
CA PRO A 358 -29.95 6.20 7.76
C PRO A 358 -29.00 7.31 8.19
N LYS A 359 -29.27 7.94 9.33
CA LYS A 359 -28.35 8.93 9.92
C LYS A 359 -27.03 8.23 10.25
N GLN A 360 -25.94 8.71 9.66
CA GLN A 360 -24.61 8.22 9.99
C GLN A 360 -24.27 8.51 11.45
N THR A 361 -23.66 7.54 12.09
CA THR A 361 -23.10 7.74 13.43
C THR A 361 -21.91 8.72 13.37
N PRO A 362 -21.58 9.42 14.46
CA PRO A 362 -20.39 10.30 14.50
C PRO A 362 -19.09 9.58 14.14
N GLN A 363 -18.99 8.29 14.49
CA GLN A 363 -17.85 7.45 14.16
C GLN A 363 -17.70 7.25 12.65
N GLU A 364 -18.80 7.01 11.93
CA GLU A 364 -18.80 6.83 10.48
C GLU A 364 -18.44 8.11 9.74
N GLN A 365 -18.88 9.25 10.25
CA GLN A 365 -18.51 10.55 9.70
C GLN A 365 -17.01 10.82 9.86
N GLN A 366 -16.44 10.45 11.01
CA GLN A 366 -14.99 10.57 11.25
C GLN A 366 -14.19 9.65 10.31
N GLU A 367 -14.67 8.43 10.07
CA GLU A 367 -14.07 7.48 9.12
C GLU A 367 -14.10 8.01 7.68
N GLY A 368 -15.24 8.53 7.23
CA GLY A 368 -15.37 9.13 5.89
C GLY A 368 -14.44 10.35 5.70
N ARG A 369 -14.26 11.18 6.73
CA ARG A 369 -13.29 12.29 6.68
C ARG A 369 -11.86 11.78 6.53
N GLN A 370 -11.49 10.73 7.26
CA GLN A 370 -10.15 10.16 7.18
C GLN A 370 -9.87 9.55 5.81
N ILE A 371 -10.80 8.79 5.25
CA ILE A 371 -10.68 8.22 3.90
C ILE A 371 -10.42 9.32 2.86
N ASN A 372 -11.17 10.43 2.95
CA ASN A 372 -10.97 11.57 2.04
C ASN A 372 -9.60 12.24 2.22
N THR A 373 -9.11 12.36 3.45
CA THR A 373 -7.74 12.83 3.73
C THR A 373 -6.70 11.91 3.08
N ASP A 374 -6.87 10.59 3.20
CA ASP A 374 -5.94 9.60 2.63
C ASP A 374 -5.90 9.68 1.09
N LEU A 375 -7.07 9.80 0.45
CA LEU A 375 -7.22 9.92 -1.00
C LEU A 375 -6.69 11.25 -1.55
N LEU A 376 -6.85 12.35 -0.80
CA LEU A 376 -6.29 13.66 -1.15
C LEU A 376 -4.77 13.64 -1.03
N ALA A 377 -4.22 13.08 0.04
CA ALA A 377 -2.79 12.92 0.20
C ALA A 377 -2.18 12.08 -0.93
N LEU A 378 -2.83 10.97 -1.33
CA LEU A 378 -2.39 10.13 -2.44
C LEU A 378 -2.34 10.92 -3.77
N LYS A 379 -3.36 11.74 -4.04
CA LYS A 379 -3.39 12.60 -5.22
C LYS A 379 -2.21 13.56 -5.25
N GLU A 380 -1.93 14.21 -4.11
CA GLU A 380 -0.83 15.17 -4.02
C GLU A 380 0.53 14.50 -4.14
N VAL A 381 0.72 13.29 -3.61
CA VAL A 381 1.91 12.48 -3.83
C VAL A 381 2.12 12.18 -5.30
N ILE A 382 1.09 11.69 -6.01
CA ILE A 382 1.18 11.38 -7.45
C ILE A 382 1.53 12.65 -8.25
N ARG A 383 0.86 13.77 -7.96
CA ARG A 383 1.12 15.05 -8.60
C ARG A 383 2.54 15.54 -8.36
N ALA A 384 3.00 15.54 -7.11
CA ALA A 384 4.35 15.98 -6.74
C ALA A 384 5.42 15.12 -7.41
N ARG A 385 5.20 13.79 -7.48
CA ARG A 385 6.08 12.83 -8.14
C ARG A 385 6.16 13.10 -9.65
N ALA A 386 5.02 13.30 -10.30
CA ALA A 386 4.97 13.57 -11.74
C ALA A 386 5.61 14.91 -12.12
N LEU A 387 5.49 15.93 -11.25
CA LEU A 387 6.17 17.22 -11.38
C LEU A 387 7.64 17.19 -10.92
N LYS A 388 8.18 16.03 -10.52
CA LYS A 388 9.55 15.86 -10.00
C LYS A 388 9.91 16.85 -8.89
N GLN A 389 8.97 17.11 -7.98
CA GLN A 389 9.22 17.97 -6.84
C GLN A 389 10.26 17.33 -5.90
N ALA A 390 11.18 18.14 -5.39
CA ALA A 390 12.24 17.66 -4.49
C ALA A 390 11.69 17.04 -3.19
N ARG A 391 10.56 17.55 -2.70
CA ARG A 391 9.89 17.05 -1.49
C ARG A 391 8.51 16.52 -1.86
N ILE A 392 8.33 15.21 -1.76
CA ILE A 392 7.05 14.53 -1.96
C ILE A 392 6.37 14.32 -0.59
N PRO A 393 5.08 14.71 -0.41
CA PRO A 393 4.43 14.75 0.89
C PRO A 393 3.90 13.37 1.36
N PHE A 394 4.77 12.36 1.44
CA PHE A 394 4.37 11.01 1.89
C PHE A 394 3.89 10.93 3.34
N ARG A 395 4.15 11.94 4.17
CA ARG A 395 3.70 12.00 5.57
C ARG A 395 2.28 12.53 5.76
N SER A 396 1.59 12.90 4.68
CA SER A 396 0.27 13.52 4.75
C SER A 396 -0.84 12.56 5.13
N SER A 397 -0.63 11.24 5.00
CA SER A 397 -1.56 10.22 5.47
C SER A 397 -0.85 8.89 5.78
N PRO A 398 -1.41 8.03 6.64
CA PRO A 398 -0.90 6.67 6.85
C PRO A 398 -0.82 5.86 5.55
N LEU A 399 -1.80 6.01 4.66
CA LEU A 399 -1.80 5.38 3.34
C LEU A 399 -0.57 5.82 2.52
N THR A 400 -0.28 7.11 2.44
CA THR A 400 0.87 7.59 1.67
C THR A 400 2.21 7.25 2.31
N MET A 401 2.26 7.16 3.64
CA MET A 401 3.46 6.69 4.34
C MET A 401 3.77 5.25 3.96
N VAL A 402 2.78 4.37 4.04
CA VAL A 402 2.94 2.94 3.69
C VAL A 402 3.29 2.75 2.22
N LEU A 403 2.72 3.57 1.32
CA LEU A 403 2.99 3.48 -0.11
C LEU A 403 4.33 4.11 -0.54
N ARG A 404 5.06 4.78 0.36
CA ARG A 404 6.28 5.53 0.05
C ARG A 404 7.31 4.68 -0.68
N ASP A 405 7.67 3.54 -0.11
CA ASP A 405 8.73 2.69 -0.66
C ASP A 405 8.31 2.05 -1.99
N HIS A 406 7.00 1.81 -2.18
CA HIS A 406 6.45 1.33 -3.45
C HIS A 406 6.50 2.39 -4.56
N PHE A 407 6.36 3.68 -4.22
CA PHE A 407 6.50 4.78 -5.19
C PHE A 407 7.95 5.17 -5.51
N LEU A 408 8.87 4.99 -4.55
CA LEU A 408 10.28 5.33 -4.71
C LEU A 408 11.10 4.17 -5.32
N GLY A 409 10.68 2.93 -5.10
CA GLY A 409 11.44 1.75 -5.50
C GLY A 409 12.64 1.48 -4.58
N SER A 410 13.22 0.28 -4.67
CA SER A 410 14.37 -0.14 -3.85
C SER A 410 15.72 0.32 -4.38
N ASN A 411 15.89 0.51 -5.71
CA ASN A 411 17.22 0.62 -6.35
C ASN A 411 17.35 1.75 -7.40
N SER A 412 16.82 2.95 -7.14
CA SER A 412 16.89 4.10 -8.08
C SER A 412 16.24 3.88 -9.46
N SER A 413 15.63 2.70 -9.70
CA SER A 413 14.83 2.38 -10.87
C SER A 413 13.38 2.83 -10.63
N ASP A 414 12.85 3.67 -11.52
CA ASP A 414 11.48 4.17 -11.44
C ASP A 414 10.45 3.03 -11.30
N SER A 415 9.60 3.08 -10.28
CA SER A 415 8.47 2.17 -10.16
C SER A 415 7.35 2.54 -11.14
N TYR A 416 6.70 1.52 -11.69
CA TYR A 416 5.50 1.67 -12.49
C TYR A 416 4.28 1.80 -11.58
N SER A 417 3.38 2.72 -11.89
CA SER A 417 2.11 2.85 -11.15
C SER A 417 0.95 3.08 -12.12
N ALA A 418 -0.16 2.38 -11.87
CA ALA A 418 -1.40 2.55 -12.60
C ALA A 418 -2.60 2.62 -11.65
N MET A 419 -3.64 3.35 -12.08
CA MET A 419 -4.92 3.44 -11.36
C MET A 419 -6.06 2.98 -12.25
N ILE A 420 -6.84 2.04 -11.74
CA ILE A 420 -8.09 1.58 -12.32
C ILE A 420 -9.22 2.36 -11.65
N LEU A 421 -9.94 3.17 -12.42
CA LEU A 421 -11.09 3.91 -11.94
C LEU A 421 -12.33 3.04 -12.13
N THR A 422 -12.87 2.48 -11.06
CA THR A 422 -14.08 1.68 -11.14
C THR A 422 -15.29 2.62 -11.07
N VAL A 423 -16.15 2.60 -12.07
CA VAL A 423 -17.27 3.53 -12.22
C VAL A 423 -18.57 2.82 -12.54
N SER A 424 -19.68 3.42 -12.10
CA SER A 424 -21.01 2.90 -12.36
C SER A 424 -21.66 3.55 -13.58
N PRO A 425 -22.38 2.78 -14.40
CA PRO A 425 -23.16 3.31 -15.50
C PRO A 425 -24.51 3.88 -15.05
N SER A 426 -24.96 3.65 -13.81
CA SER A 426 -26.28 4.09 -13.33
C SER A 426 -26.40 5.62 -13.27
N SER A 427 -27.46 6.19 -13.84
CA SER A 427 -27.74 7.64 -13.75
C SER A 427 -27.87 8.13 -12.31
N ASP A 428 -28.37 7.29 -11.40
CA ASP A 428 -28.51 7.62 -9.97
C ASP A 428 -27.15 7.84 -9.30
N GLN A 429 -26.07 7.37 -9.94
CA GLN A 429 -24.70 7.48 -9.47
C GLN A 429 -23.88 8.47 -10.32
N PHE A 430 -24.52 9.30 -11.16
CA PHE A 430 -23.85 10.25 -12.07
C PHE A 430 -22.81 11.13 -11.37
N ALA A 431 -23.19 11.78 -10.26
CA ALA A 431 -22.27 12.64 -9.51
C ALA A 431 -21.04 11.87 -8.98
N ALA A 432 -21.24 10.65 -8.48
CA ALA A 432 -20.17 9.80 -7.94
C ALA A 432 -19.22 9.30 -9.05
N THR A 433 -19.79 8.86 -10.17
CA THR A 433 -19.04 8.47 -11.38
C THR A 433 -18.24 9.65 -11.94
N MET A 434 -18.86 10.82 -12.08
CA MET A 434 -18.20 12.03 -12.57
C MET A 434 -17.04 12.44 -11.64
N ASN A 435 -17.22 12.43 -10.32
CA ASN A 435 -16.16 12.76 -9.37
C ASN A 435 -14.98 11.79 -9.45
N THR A 436 -15.27 10.49 -9.62
CA THR A 436 -14.25 9.46 -9.81
C THR A 436 -13.41 9.74 -11.06
N LEU A 437 -14.06 10.03 -12.19
CA LEU A 437 -13.37 10.36 -13.44
C LEU A 437 -12.63 11.70 -13.38
N LYS A 438 -13.14 12.72 -12.66
CA LYS A 438 -12.43 13.97 -12.42
C LYS A 438 -11.13 13.76 -11.66
N TYR A 439 -11.17 12.91 -10.61
CA TYR A 439 -9.96 12.54 -9.88
C TYR A 439 -8.94 11.88 -10.81
N GLY A 440 -9.37 10.87 -11.56
CA GLY A 440 -8.51 10.18 -12.52
C GLY A 440 -7.98 11.08 -13.66
N ASN A 441 -8.78 12.04 -14.12
CA ASN A 441 -8.35 13.05 -15.09
C ASN A 441 -7.18 13.88 -14.53
N LEU A 442 -7.26 14.32 -13.27
CA LEU A 442 -6.18 15.08 -12.63
C LEU A 442 -4.90 14.25 -12.49
N VAL A 443 -5.02 12.99 -12.08
CA VAL A 443 -3.89 12.04 -11.97
C VAL A 443 -3.26 11.78 -13.35
N GLY A 444 -4.09 11.53 -14.37
CA GLY A 444 -3.64 11.24 -15.72
C GLY A 444 -2.98 12.43 -16.40
N VAL A 445 -3.51 13.65 -16.22
CA VAL A 445 -2.94 14.90 -16.74
C VAL A 445 -1.64 15.26 -16.04
N ALA A 446 -1.58 15.16 -14.71
CA ALA A 446 -0.35 15.45 -13.95
C ALA A 446 0.83 14.59 -14.44
N SER A 447 0.54 13.40 -14.95
CA SER A 447 1.50 12.44 -15.47
C SER A 447 1.74 12.57 -16.98
N GLY A 448 0.98 13.42 -17.67
CA GLY A 448 1.20 13.83 -19.05
C GLY A 448 2.52 14.56 -19.21
N GLU A 449 3.24 14.35 -20.32
CA GLU A 449 4.35 15.23 -20.68
C GLU A 449 3.80 16.66 -20.81
N ASN A 450 4.26 17.56 -19.94
CA ASN A 450 3.87 18.96 -19.98
C ASN A 450 4.20 19.53 -21.37
N LYS A 451 3.16 19.92 -22.12
CA LYS A 451 3.30 21.05 -23.05
C LYS A 451 3.83 22.21 -22.22
N ARG A 452 5.11 22.54 -22.40
CA ARG A 452 5.71 23.78 -21.91
C ARG A 452 4.83 24.93 -22.40
N THR A 453 3.98 25.49 -21.54
CA THR A 453 3.48 26.85 -21.72
C THR A 453 4.66 27.77 -21.46
N VAL A 454 5.40 28.07 -22.53
CA VAL A 454 6.27 29.24 -22.58
C VAL A 454 5.35 30.45 -22.40
N ARG A 455 5.22 30.94 -21.17
CA ARG A 455 4.78 32.31 -20.96
C ARG A 455 5.92 33.19 -21.49
N LYS A 456 5.70 33.79 -22.65
CA LYS A 456 6.46 34.95 -23.11
C LYS A 456 6.17 36.14 -22.21
#